data_AF-A0A167C9S0-F1
#
_entry.id   AF-A0A167C9S0-F1
#
_cell.length_a   1.000
_cell.length_b   1.000
_cell.length_c   1.000
_cell.angle_alpha   90.00
_cell.angle_beta   90.00
_cell.angle_gamma   90.00
#
_symmetry.space_group_name_H-M   'P 1'
#
loop_
_entity.id
_entity.type
_entity.pdbx_description
1 polymer ?
#
loop_
_entity_poly.entity_id
_entity_poly.type
_entity_poly.pdbx_seq_one_letter_code
_entity_poly.pdbx_strand_id
1 'polypeptide(L)'
;MKTYITLLAIASLLQSGAGAPRSEAGHLQARSNQASGGGGGGIGDDIGGSIDGSALGSANGSNVGGGSNGGGAGGNGGGGSNGGGAGGDLVGTSGNPIPVVVGGPQDLFVPNLIRAQIGQTIQFQFSNGNHTVTQGKDSAGCAPITKEELKGGAEPVHSGHLPFKDGDQNVGTFDVRINSTDPILLYCATRNHCMTGQVMVINPSDEGQLIRYQKISQEVKENIDSGAPTGGTVGQIPLAQALFAPAPPKKAKGTPGEEQEEQENHQRWKQEEQGNHQRWKQEKQGNHQRWKQETQGNHQRWKQEEQENHQRWKQEEQENHQQAEQEAFHQQQRRGAHHRQ
;
A
#
# COMPACT_ATOMS: atom_id res chain seq x y z
N MET A 1 -8.81 -49.35 35.05
CA MET A 1 -8.83 -48.51 36.27
C MET A 1 -7.41 -48.31 36.76
N LYS A 2 -7.10 -47.15 37.38
CA LYS A 2 -5.77 -46.76 37.90
C LYS A 2 -4.71 -46.65 36.79
N THR A 3 -4.15 -45.49 36.48
CA THR A 3 -3.28 -44.72 37.39
C THR A 3 -3.42 -43.21 37.25
N TYR A 4 -3.41 -42.51 38.39
CA TYR A 4 -3.01 -41.11 38.54
C TYR A 4 -1.87 -41.09 39.56
N ILE A 5 -0.93 -40.15 39.42
CA ILE A 5 -0.48 -39.20 40.46
C ILE A 5 0.66 -38.35 39.88
N THR A 6 0.53 -37.03 40.02
CA THR A 6 1.51 -36.02 39.59
C THR A 6 2.41 -35.67 40.76
N LEU A 7 3.74 -35.57 40.57
CA LEU A 7 4.63 -34.95 41.57
C LEU A 7 5.76 -34.11 40.95
N LEU A 8 5.68 -32.81 41.26
CA LEU A 8 6.75 -31.82 41.47
C LEU A 8 8.14 -32.05 40.83
N ALA A 9 8.52 -31.12 39.93
CA ALA A 9 9.92 -30.78 39.69
C ALA A 9 10.34 -29.62 40.61
N ILE A 10 11.51 -29.73 41.24
CA ILE A 10 12.06 -28.70 42.15
C ILE A 10 13.01 -27.79 41.36
N ALA A 11 12.88 -26.47 41.57
CA ALA A 11 13.77 -25.47 40.99
C ALA A 11 14.85 -25.02 41.98
N SER A 12 16.11 -24.96 41.53
CA SER A 12 17.14 -24.00 41.99
C SER A 12 18.41 -24.13 41.17
N LEU A 13 18.81 -23.06 40.48
CA LEU A 13 20.21 -22.82 40.11
C LEU A 13 20.49 -21.33 40.28
N LEU A 14 21.56 -21.00 41.00
CA LEU A 14 21.97 -19.62 41.30
C LEU A 14 23.02 -19.15 40.30
N GLN A 15 22.88 -17.92 39.80
CA GLN A 15 24.01 -17.14 39.32
C GLN A 15 23.80 -15.66 39.69
N SER A 16 24.89 -14.94 39.97
CA SER A 16 24.89 -13.59 40.55
C SER A 16 25.63 -12.57 39.67
N GLY A 17 25.32 -11.29 39.83
CA GLY A 17 25.89 -10.17 39.06
C GLY A 17 24.83 -9.11 38.72
N ALA A 18 24.48 -8.12 39.53
CA ALA A 18 25.24 -7.10 40.29
C ALA A 18 25.46 -5.78 39.52
N GLY A 19 24.79 -4.72 39.98
CA GLY A 19 25.28 -3.34 39.96
C GLY A 19 25.21 -2.54 38.66
N ALA A 20 24.10 -1.82 38.44
CA ALA A 20 24.04 -0.67 37.53
C ALA A 20 23.73 0.62 38.34
N PRO A 21 24.60 1.65 38.35
CA PRO A 21 24.30 2.92 38.97
C PRO A 21 23.42 3.79 38.06
N ARG A 22 22.32 4.32 38.61
CA ARG A 22 21.66 5.51 38.04
C ARG A 22 22.46 6.75 38.43
N SER A 23 22.66 7.68 37.51
CA SER A 23 23.00 9.06 37.81
C SER A 23 21.95 9.99 37.21
N GLU A 24 21.54 11.00 37.97
CA GLU A 24 20.57 11.99 37.53
C GLU A 24 21.29 13.12 36.76
N ALA A 25 20.80 13.45 35.57
CA ALA A 25 21.29 14.60 34.81
C ALA A 25 20.41 15.82 35.14
N GLY A 26 20.98 16.79 35.85
CA GLY A 26 20.29 17.99 36.31
C GLY A 26 19.86 18.94 35.18
N HIS A 27 18.82 19.71 35.46
CA HIS A 27 18.26 20.72 34.54
C HIS A 27 19.18 21.95 34.46
N LEU A 28 19.59 22.36 33.25
CA LEU A 28 20.29 23.63 32.99
C LEU A 28 19.65 24.33 31.79
N GLN A 29 19.35 25.63 31.93
CA GLN A 29 18.70 26.40 30.88
C GLN A 29 19.63 26.69 29.69
N ALA A 30 19.17 26.36 28.49
CA ALA A 30 19.62 27.03 27.28
C ALA A 30 18.92 28.40 27.17
N ARG A 31 19.71 29.49 27.10
CA ARG A 31 19.22 30.81 26.68
C ARG A 31 19.62 31.07 25.22
N SER A 32 18.77 31.79 24.50
CA SER A 32 18.85 31.97 23.05
C SER A 32 19.79 33.11 22.63
N ASN A 33 20.42 32.93 21.46
CA ASN A 33 20.68 33.93 20.41
C ASN A 33 21.12 33.15 19.15
N GLN A 34 20.34 33.11 18.07
CA GLN A 34 20.21 34.12 17.00
C GLN A 34 21.39 34.19 16.01
N ALA A 35 21.30 33.43 14.92
CA ALA A 35 21.79 33.71 13.54
C ALA A 35 21.57 32.45 12.65
N SER A 36 21.51 32.49 11.32
CA SER A 36 20.61 33.22 10.40
C SER A 36 20.99 32.87 8.94
N GLY A 37 20.05 32.41 8.11
CA GLY A 37 20.31 31.97 6.73
C GLY A 37 20.94 30.56 6.64
N GLY A 38 20.96 29.87 5.50
CA GLY A 38 20.39 30.17 4.18
C GLY A 38 20.30 28.87 3.35
N GLY A 39 19.56 28.87 2.23
CA GLY A 39 19.29 27.63 1.45
C GLY A 39 19.83 27.63 0.01
N GLY A 40 19.85 26.44 -0.59
CA GLY A 40 20.26 26.18 -1.98
C GLY A 40 21.62 25.44 -2.08
N GLY A 41 21.87 24.59 -3.08
CA GLY A 41 20.93 24.00 -4.05
C GLY A 41 21.50 23.81 -5.47
N GLY A 42 21.79 22.56 -5.84
CA GLY A 42 21.81 22.10 -7.24
C GLY A 42 23.12 22.23 -8.05
N ILE A 43 23.29 21.22 -8.91
CA ILE A 43 24.01 21.17 -10.20
C ILE A 43 23.07 20.32 -11.09
N GLY A 44 22.82 20.56 -12.37
CA GLY A 44 23.63 21.16 -13.44
C GLY A 44 23.79 20.07 -14.53
N ASP A 45 23.53 20.26 -15.83
CA ASP A 45 23.03 21.43 -16.60
C ASP A 45 22.03 20.88 -17.67
N ASP A 46 21.68 21.42 -18.85
CA ASP A 46 22.16 22.53 -19.72
C ASP A 46 21.03 22.90 -20.75
N ILE A 47 21.31 23.86 -21.65
CA ILE A 47 20.63 24.22 -22.91
C ILE A 47 19.31 25.02 -22.81
N GLY A 48 19.48 26.34 -22.70
CA GLY A 48 19.15 27.25 -23.82
C GLY A 48 17.76 27.90 -23.89
N GLY A 49 17.72 29.23 -23.99
CA GLY A 49 16.53 30.00 -24.38
C GLY A 49 16.38 31.35 -23.67
N SER A 50 17.04 32.39 -24.17
CA SER A 50 16.83 33.77 -23.68
C SER A 50 15.61 34.42 -24.33
N ILE A 51 14.73 35.06 -23.56
CA ILE A 51 14.45 36.51 -23.62
C ILE A 51 13.64 37.02 -22.41
N ASP A 52 14.05 38.21 -21.94
CA ASP A 52 13.34 39.36 -21.31
C ASP A 52 11.84 39.26 -20.85
N GLY A 53 11.42 40.12 -19.90
CA GLY A 53 9.97 40.32 -19.66
C GLY A 53 9.43 40.79 -18.29
N SER A 54 10.22 41.48 -17.46
CA SER A 54 9.87 42.28 -16.25
C SER A 54 8.40 42.49 -15.76
N ALA A 55 8.25 42.51 -14.42
CA ALA A 55 7.13 43.02 -13.58
C ALA A 55 5.80 42.22 -13.57
N LEU A 56 5.08 41.96 -12.47
CA LEU A 56 4.84 42.60 -11.14
C LEU A 56 3.91 43.83 -11.11
N GLY A 57 2.72 43.65 -10.50
CA GLY A 57 1.66 44.65 -10.30
C GLY A 57 0.28 43.97 -10.34
N SER A 58 -0.39 43.54 -9.26
CA SER A 58 -0.73 44.15 -7.96
C SER A 58 -2.07 44.93 -7.96
N ALA A 59 -3.13 44.19 -7.56
CA ALA A 59 -4.33 44.61 -6.83
C ALA A 59 -5.43 45.53 -7.46
N ASN A 60 -6.65 45.29 -6.97
CA ASN A 60 -7.88 46.10 -7.00
C ASN A 60 -8.64 46.30 -8.33
N GLY A 61 -9.97 46.20 -8.26
CA GLY A 61 -10.88 46.58 -9.36
C GLY A 61 -12.22 45.84 -9.36
N SER A 62 -13.19 46.24 -8.54
CA SER A 62 -14.58 45.76 -8.65
C SER A 62 -15.32 46.46 -9.79
N ASN A 63 -16.28 45.80 -10.47
CA ASN A 63 -17.74 46.05 -10.37
C ASN A 63 -18.56 45.50 -11.58
N VAL A 64 -19.87 45.28 -11.37
CA VAL A 64 -21.03 45.06 -12.30
C VAL A 64 -20.87 44.48 -13.72
N GLY A 65 -21.86 43.63 -14.10
CA GLY A 65 -22.28 43.49 -15.50
C GLY A 65 -23.09 42.20 -15.80
N GLY A 66 -24.40 42.19 -15.54
CA GLY A 66 -25.25 41.01 -15.78
C GLY A 66 -25.79 40.90 -17.22
N GLY A 67 -26.41 39.75 -17.55
CA GLY A 67 -27.11 39.52 -18.82
C GLY A 67 -27.65 38.09 -18.95
N SER A 68 -28.96 37.94 -19.17
CA SER A 68 -29.68 36.64 -19.18
C SER A 68 -30.18 36.24 -20.57
N ASN A 69 -30.64 34.97 -20.70
CA ASN A 69 -31.23 34.30 -21.87
C ASN A 69 -30.19 33.70 -22.85
N GLY A 70 -30.41 32.55 -23.50
CA GLY A 70 -31.47 31.52 -23.46
C GLY A 70 -30.92 30.26 -24.18
N GLY A 71 -31.38 29.03 -23.96
CA GLY A 71 -32.74 28.56 -24.26
C GLY A 71 -32.77 27.86 -25.63
N GLY A 72 -32.53 26.54 -25.69
CA GLY A 72 -32.52 25.76 -26.95
C GLY A 72 -32.23 24.27 -26.70
N ALA A 73 -32.98 23.38 -27.36
CA ALA A 73 -33.04 21.95 -27.03
C ALA A 73 -32.29 21.04 -28.02
N GLY A 74 -31.95 19.84 -27.53
CA GLY A 74 -31.95 18.61 -28.35
C GLY A 74 -30.61 18.16 -28.95
N GLY A 75 -30.24 16.90 -28.71
CA GLY A 75 -29.12 16.25 -29.39
C GLY A 75 -28.44 15.13 -28.58
N ASN A 76 -29.08 13.97 -28.41
CA ASN A 76 -28.41 12.79 -27.86
C ASN A 76 -27.57 12.09 -28.94
N GLY A 77 -26.37 12.60 -29.21
CA GLY A 77 -25.40 12.00 -30.12
C GLY A 77 -24.50 10.99 -29.39
N GLY A 78 -24.51 9.74 -29.83
CA GLY A 78 -23.60 8.72 -29.29
C GLY A 78 -22.15 8.96 -29.73
N GLY A 79 -21.22 8.96 -28.78
CA GLY A 79 -19.78 9.04 -29.03
C GLY A 79 -19.02 8.11 -28.09
N GLY A 80 -18.45 7.03 -28.63
CA GLY A 80 -17.56 6.15 -27.87
C GLY A 80 -16.12 6.67 -27.91
N SER A 81 -15.42 6.57 -26.78
CA SER A 81 -14.00 6.96 -26.67
C SER A 81 -13.22 5.87 -25.95
N ASN A 82 -12.20 5.32 -26.62
CA ASN A 82 -11.23 4.42 -25.99
C ASN A 82 -10.19 5.23 -25.22
N GLY A 83 -9.88 4.80 -23.99
CA GLY A 83 -8.80 5.31 -23.16
C GLY A 83 -8.78 4.53 -21.83
N GLY A 84 -7.68 3.98 -21.33
CA GLY A 84 -6.31 4.01 -21.85
C GLY A 84 -5.33 4.79 -20.98
N GLY A 85 -5.34 4.57 -19.66
CA GLY A 85 -4.35 5.16 -18.75
C GLY A 85 -4.59 4.79 -17.29
N ALA A 86 -3.49 4.50 -16.58
CA ALA A 86 -3.22 4.51 -15.14
C ALA A 86 -4.31 4.10 -14.11
N GLY A 87 -3.90 3.34 -13.09
CA GLY A 87 -4.75 3.09 -11.92
C GLY A 87 -5.03 4.37 -11.13
N GLY A 88 -6.31 4.63 -10.84
CA GLY A 88 -6.76 5.71 -9.98
C GLY A 88 -7.56 5.17 -8.79
N ASP A 89 -7.35 5.77 -7.61
CA ASP A 89 -8.12 5.43 -6.40
C ASP A 89 -9.63 5.65 -6.63
N LEU A 90 -10.44 4.64 -6.33
CA LEU A 90 -11.90 4.68 -6.53
C LEU A 90 -12.60 5.43 -5.39
N VAL A 91 -12.33 6.74 -5.29
CA VAL A 91 -12.96 7.64 -4.31
C VAL A 91 -14.42 7.92 -4.71
N GLY A 92 -15.31 6.98 -4.39
CA GLY A 92 -16.75 7.16 -4.56
C GLY A 92 -17.29 8.28 -3.66
N THR A 93 -18.17 9.13 -4.21
CA THR A 93 -19.02 10.02 -3.42
C THR A 93 -20.25 9.26 -2.89
N SER A 94 -21.03 9.87 -1.99
CA SER A 94 -22.18 9.24 -1.32
C SER A 94 -23.41 9.07 -2.24
N GLY A 95 -23.30 8.19 -3.24
CA GLY A 95 -24.37 7.90 -4.20
C GLY A 95 -24.37 6.47 -4.77
N ASN A 96 -23.23 5.78 -4.80
CA ASN A 96 -23.11 4.38 -5.23
C ASN A 96 -22.23 3.59 -4.23
N PRO A 97 -22.44 2.27 -4.06
CA PRO A 97 -21.55 1.44 -3.24
C PRO A 97 -20.19 1.25 -3.94
N ILE A 98 -19.12 1.06 -3.15
CA ILE A 98 -17.83 0.58 -3.67
C ILE A 98 -17.94 -0.93 -3.88
N PRO A 99 -17.76 -1.45 -5.11
CA PRO A 99 -17.94 -2.87 -5.39
C PRO A 99 -16.68 -3.69 -5.11
N VAL A 100 -16.86 -4.93 -4.64
CA VAL A 100 -15.82 -5.95 -4.50
C VAL A 100 -16.33 -7.26 -5.04
N VAL A 101 -15.65 -7.85 -6.03
CA VAL A 101 -15.93 -9.22 -6.46
C VAL A 101 -15.30 -10.20 -5.47
N VAL A 102 -16.09 -11.17 -5.02
CA VAL A 102 -15.67 -12.24 -4.12
C VAL A 102 -15.58 -13.56 -4.88
N GLY A 103 -14.48 -14.29 -4.74
CA GLY A 103 -14.28 -15.61 -5.33
C GLY A 103 -13.70 -15.55 -6.73
N GLY A 104 -14.36 -16.22 -7.67
CA GLY A 104 -14.00 -16.23 -9.08
C GLY A 104 -12.83 -17.17 -9.39
N PRO A 105 -12.25 -17.10 -10.60
CA PRO A 105 -11.25 -18.08 -11.07
C PRO A 105 -9.93 -18.14 -10.29
N GLN A 106 -9.73 -17.26 -9.30
CA GLN A 106 -8.53 -17.16 -8.47
C GLN A 106 -8.82 -17.29 -6.96
N ASP A 107 -10.10 -17.47 -6.56
CA ASP A 107 -10.54 -17.48 -5.15
C ASP A 107 -10.07 -16.23 -4.36
N LEU A 108 -10.27 -15.01 -4.87
CA LEU A 108 -9.77 -13.76 -4.26
C LEU A 108 -10.87 -12.80 -3.80
N PHE A 109 -10.46 -11.65 -3.26
CA PHE A 109 -11.25 -10.42 -3.22
C PHE A 109 -10.67 -9.46 -4.26
N VAL A 110 -11.51 -8.83 -5.07
CA VAL A 110 -11.07 -7.91 -6.14
C VAL A 110 -11.90 -6.62 -6.11
N PRO A 111 -11.32 -5.47 -5.72
CA PRO A 111 -9.97 -5.28 -5.17
C PRO A 111 -9.83 -5.84 -3.74
N ASN A 112 -8.60 -6.15 -3.32
CA ASN A 112 -8.27 -6.58 -1.95
C ASN A 112 -7.72 -5.46 -1.04
N LEU A 113 -7.70 -4.22 -1.52
CA LEU A 113 -7.35 -3.04 -0.75
C LEU A 113 -8.30 -1.90 -1.12
N ILE A 114 -8.97 -1.31 -0.11
CA ILE A 114 -9.91 -0.19 -0.30
C ILE A 114 -9.64 0.89 0.75
N ARG A 115 -9.78 2.15 0.37
CA ARG A 115 -10.02 3.27 1.30
C ARG A 115 -11.45 3.78 1.11
N ALA A 116 -12.20 3.92 2.19
CA ALA A 116 -13.62 4.26 2.18
C ALA A 116 -13.99 5.17 3.35
N GLN A 117 -14.79 6.19 3.08
CA GLN A 117 -15.19 7.21 4.03
C GLN A 117 -16.38 6.76 4.89
N ILE A 118 -16.47 7.27 6.11
CA ILE A 118 -17.67 7.12 6.95
C ILE A 118 -18.85 7.73 6.20
N GLY A 119 -19.82 6.89 5.82
CA GLY A 119 -20.88 7.28 4.89
C GLY A 119 -21.10 6.26 3.77
N GLN A 120 -20.03 5.60 3.31
CA GLN A 120 -20.06 4.72 2.15
C GLN A 120 -20.49 3.28 2.50
N THR A 121 -21.00 2.58 1.50
CA THR A 121 -21.27 1.13 1.55
C THR A 121 -20.25 0.41 0.66
N ILE A 122 -19.70 -0.70 1.14
CA ILE A 122 -18.99 -1.68 0.31
C ILE A 122 -20.00 -2.76 -0.08
N GLN A 123 -20.16 -3.01 -1.38
CA GLN A 123 -20.97 -4.11 -1.89
C GLN A 123 -20.08 -5.26 -2.35
N PHE A 124 -20.15 -6.36 -1.63
CA PHE A 124 -19.53 -7.61 -2.01
C PHE A 124 -20.44 -8.35 -2.99
N GLN A 125 -19.93 -8.75 -4.15
CA GLN A 125 -20.63 -9.46 -5.22
C GLN A 125 -20.02 -10.86 -5.38
N PHE A 126 -20.81 -11.89 -5.07
CA PHE A 126 -20.31 -13.26 -4.95
C PHE A 126 -20.32 -13.97 -6.31
N SER A 127 -19.12 -14.28 -6.80
CA SER A 127 -18.88 -14.96 -8.06
C SER A 127 -18.51 -16.44 -7.84
N ASN A 128 -18.36 -17.18 -8.96
CA ASN A 128 -18.14 -18.63 -9.03
C ASN A 128 -17.52 -19.27 -7.78
N GLY A 129 -18.31 -20.10 -7.09
CA GLY A 129 -17.87 -20.85 -5.92
C GLY A 129 -18.88 -20.78 -4.76
N ASN A 130 -18.35 -20.81 -3.54
CA ASN A 130 -19.09 -20.52 -2.31
C ASN A 130 -18.12 -19.86 -1.34
N HIS A 131 -18.38 -18.60 -0.99
CA HIS A 131 -17.43 -17.77 -0.25
C HIS A 131 -18.10 -17.10 0.94
N THR A 132 -17.28 -16.48 1.78
CA THR A 132 -17.71 -15.58 2.84
C THR A 132 -16.89 -14.30 2.76
N VAL A 133 -17.46 -13.24 3.33
CA VAL A 133 -16.74 -12.08 3.83
C VAL A 133 -16.81 -12.21 5.34
N THR A 134 -15.69 -12.47 6.02
CA THR A 134 -15.63 -12.62 7.48
C THR A 134 -14.55 -11.72 8.06
N GLN A 135 -14.86 -10.94 9.09
CA GLN A 135 -13.92 -10.03 9.73
C GLN A 135 -12.96 -10.77 10.66
N GLY A 136 -11.66 -10.61 10.42
CA GLY A 136 -10.62 -11.29 11.18
C GLY A 136 -9.79 -10.35 12.06
N LYS A 137 -8.91 -10.94 12.87
CA LYS A 137 -8.01 -10.22 13.78
C LYS A 137 -6.71 -9.84 13.06
N ASP A 138 -6.27 -8.59 13.21
CA ASP A 138 -5.00 -8.10 12.62
C ASP A 138 -3.77 -8.92 13.04
N SER A 139 -3.82 -9.56 14.22
CA SER A 139 -2.78 -10.42 14.77
C SER A 139 -3.01 -11.93 14.59
N ALA A 140 -4.16 -12.36 14.06
CA ALA A 140 -4.49 -13.77 13.84
C ALA A 140 -5.30 -13.95 12.54
N GLY A 141 -4.61 -14.33 11.47
CA GLY A 141 -5.22 -14.64 10.18
C GLY A 141 -6.22 -15.81 10.27
N CYS A 142 -7.24 -15.77 9.42
CA CYS A 142 -8.29 -16.81 9.31
C CYS A 142 -9.08 -17.13 10.60
N ALA A 143 -8.99 -16.27 11.63
CA ALA A 143 -9.77 -16.36 12.86
C ALA A 143 -10.68 -15.13 13.02
N PRO A 144 -11.97 -15.29 13.37
CA PRO A 144 -12.92 -14.19 13.40
C PRO A 144 -12.66 -13.27 14.59
N ILE A 145 -12.87 -11.96 14.41
CA ILE A 145 -12.86 -10.99 15.50
C ILE A 145 -14.17 -11.07 16.29
N THR A 146 -14.11 -10.98 17.62
CA THR A 146 -15.33 -10.95 18.44
C THR A 146 -15.84 -9.53 18.64
N LYS A 147 -17.10 -9.40 19.09
CA LYS A 147 -17.75 -8.12 19.35
C LYS A 147 -17.05 -7.31 20.45
N GLU A 148 -16.44 -8.01 21.41
CA GLU A 148 -15.70 -7.46 22.54
C GLU A 148 -14.32 -6.91 22.12
N GLU A 149 -13.76 -7.42 21.02
CA GLU A 149 -12.52 -6.93 20.41
C GLU A 149 -12.76 -5.71 19.50
N LEU A 150 -14.01 -5.40 19.16
CA LEU A 150 -14.39 -4.26 18.33
C LEU A 150 -14.72 -3.02 19.16
N LYS A 151 -14.17 -1.88 18.73
CA LYS A 151 -14.41 -0.57 19.33
C LYS A 151 -15.91 -0.26 19.36
N GLY A 152 -16.40 0.16 20.53
CA GLY A 152 -17.81 0.51 20.74
C GLY A 152 -18.79 -0.67 20.73
N GLY A 153 -18.32 -1.93 20.66
CA GLY A 153 -19.18 -3.10 20.61
C GLY A 153 -19.95 -3.24 19.28
N ALA A 154 -19.34 -2.80 18.17
CA ALA A 154 -19.90 -3.00 16.83
C ALA A 154 -20.03 -4.49 16.50
N GLU A 155 -21.05 -4.87 15.72
CA GLU A 155 -21.19 -6.25 15.25
C GLU A 155 -20.06 -6.61 14.27
N PRO A 156 -19.36 -7.74 14.43
CA PRO A 156 -18.40 -8.22 13.45
C PRO A 156 -19.03 -8.43 12.07
N VAL A 157 -18.30 -8.06 11.01
CA VAL A 157 -18.76 -8.27 9.64
C VAL A 157 -18.65 -9.75 9.27
N HIS A 158 -19.79 -10.40 8.99
CA HIS A 158 -19.84 -11.75 8.44
C HIS A 158 -21.00 -11.91 7.46
N SER A 159 -20.76 -12.36 6.23
CA SER A 159 -21.81 -12.57 5.23
C SER A 159 -22.58 -13.89 5.35
N GLY A 160 -22.06 -14.85 6.14
CA GLY A 160 -22.36 -16.27 5.92
C GLY A 160 -21.81 -16.77 4.58
N HIS A 161 -22.10 -18.03 4.27
CA HIS A 161 -21.75 -18.66 2.99
C HIS A 161 -22.74 -18.26 1.88
N LEU A 162 -22.26 -17.51 0.88
CA LEU A 162 -23.02 -17.11 -0.29
C LEU A 162 -22.46 -17.79 -1.57
N PRO A 163 -23.18 -18.77 -2.14
CA PRO A 163 -22.76 -19.48 -3.34
C PRO A 163 -23.23 -18.82 -4.64
N PHE A 164 -22.45 -19.03 -5.71
CA PHE A 164 -22.82 -18.69 -7.09
C PHE A 164 -22.29 -19.77 -8.05
N LYS A 165 -23.10 -20.18 -9.03
CA LYS A 165 -22.82 -21.28 -9.96
C LYS A 165 -22.99 -20.85 -11.41
N ASP A 166 -22.32 -21.56 -12.32
CA ASP A 166 -22.50 -21.40 -13.76
C ASP A 166 -23.98 -21.51 -14.17
N GLY A 167 -24.53 -20.43 -14.73
CA GLY A 167 -25.92 -20.36 -15.18
C GLY A 167 -26.88 -19.64 -14.22
N ASP A 168 -26.47 -19.33 -12.98
CA ASP A 168 -27.29 -18.52 -12.07
C ASP A 168 -27.50 -17.10 -12.64
N GLN A 169 -28.76 -16.64 -12.69
CA GLN A 169 -29.12 -15.34 -13.29
C GLN A 169 -29.07 -14.16 -12.30
N ASN A 170 -29.00 -14.46 -11.00
CA ASN A 170 -28.85 -13.50 -9.92
C ASN A 170 -27.54 -13.77 -9.18
N VAL A 171 -26.84 -12.71 -8.83
CA VAL A 171 -25.59 -12.71 -8.07
C VAL A 171 -25.91 -12.38 -6.62
N GLY A 172 -25.46 -13.22 -5.69
CA GLY A 172 -25.56 -12.93 -4.26
C GLY A 172 -24.73 -11.72 -3.90
N THR A 173 -25.27 -10.82 -3.07
CA THR A 173 -24.53 -9.66 -2.55
C THR A 173 -24.53 -9.59 -1.04
N PHE A 174 -23.57 -8.84 -0.50
CA PHE A 174 -23.52 -8.48 0.91
C PHE A 174 -23.04 -7.03 1.03
N ASP A 175 -23.86 -6.19 1.65
CA ASP A 175 -23.63 -4.74 1.75
C ASP A 175 -23.17 -4.38 3.17
N VAL A 176 -21.97 -3.80 3.28
CA VAL A 176 -21.33 -3.41 4.55
C VAL A 176 -21.19 -1.89 4.63
N ARG A 177 -21.80 -1.29 5.64
CA ARG A 177 -21.86 0.17 5.81
C ARG A 177 -20.69 0.67 6.66
N ILE A 178 -19.83 1.51 6.09
CA ILE A 178 -18.63 2.04 6.75
C ILE A 178 -19.02 3.09 7.79
N ASN A 179 -18.81 2.74 9.07
CA ASN A 179 -19.17 3.54 10.24
C ASN A 179 -17.97 4.11 11.00
N SER A 180 -16.75 3.64 10.71
CA SER A 180 -15.48 4.18 11.22
C SER A 180 -14.43 4.17 10.11
N THR A 181 -13.35 4.94 10.27
CA THR A 181 -12.12 4.85 9.47
C THR A 181 -11.10 3.87 10.05
N ASP A 182 -11.46 3.11 11.09
CA ASP A 182 -10.64 2.01 11.61
C ASP A 182 -10.42 0.92 10.54
N PRO A 183 -9.27 0.20 10.55
CA PRO A 183 -9.03 -0.90 9.62
C PRO A 183 -10.02 -2.06 9.80
N ILE A 184 -10.58 -2.53 8.70
CA ILE A 184 -11.43 -3.74 8.65
C ILE A 184 -10.69 -4.78 7.82
N LEU A 185 -10.14 -5.80 8.48
CA LEU A 185 -9.47 -6.92 7.84
C LEU A 185 -10.48 -8.05 7.62
N LEU A 186 -10.56 -8.54 6.39
CA LEU A 186 -11.57 -9.52 5.96
C LEU A 186 -10.90 -10.73 5.32
N TYR A 187 -11.44 -11.92 5.55
CA TYR A 187 -11.02 -13.18 4.95
C TYR A 187 -12.22 -14.02 4.51
N CYS A 188 -11.99 -15.02 3.66
CA CYS A 188 -12.98 -16.04 3.35
C CYS A 188 -12.78 -17.30 4.21
N ALA A 189 -13.81 -17.67 4.97
CA ALA A 189 -13.85 -18.83 5.86
C ALA A 189 -14.07 -20.17 5.13
N THR A 190 -14.27 -20.16 3.80
CA THR A 190 -14.38 -21.40 3.01
C THR A 190 -13.05 -22.15 3.00
N ARG A 191 -13.03 -23.38 3.53
CA ARG A 191 -11.91 -24.34 3.40
C ARG A 191 -10.55 -23.68 3.67
N ASN A 192 -9.63 -23.74 2.72
CA ASN A 192 -8.28 -23.16 2.78
C ASN A 192 -8.16 -21.79 2.10
N HIS A 193 -9.26 -21.14 1.69
CA HIS A 193 -9.24 -19.97 0.82
C HIS A 193 -8.48 -18.79 1.46
N CYS A 194 -8.69 -18.54 2.75
CA CYS A 194 -7.92 -17.57 3.51
C CYS A 194 -6.40 -17.84 3.46
N MET A 195 -5.97 -19.09 3.70
CA MET A 195 -4.55 -19.45 3.64
C MET A 195 -3.96 -19.42 2.22
N THR A 196 -4.78 -19.52 1.17
CA THR A 196 -4.31 -19.35 -0.22
C THR A 196 -4.31 -17.90 -0.69
N GLY A 197 -4.83 -16.96 0.11
CA GLY A 197 -4.77 -15.52 -0.15
C GLY A 197 -6.12 -14.82 -0.34
N GLN A 198 -7.25 -15.48 -0.06
CA GLN A 198 -8.56 -14.83 -0.02
C GLN A 198 -8.71 -13.97 1.24
N VAL A 199 -7.98 -12.85 1.26
CA VAL A 199 -7.96 -11.82 2.30
C VAL A 199 -7.95 -10.42 1.70
N MET A 200 -8.45 -9.44 2.44
CA MET A 200 -8.42 -8.03 2.04
C MET A 200 -8.42 -7.10 3.25
N VAL A 201 -8.12 -5.82 3.03
CA VAL A 201 -8.20 -4.77 4.05
C VAL A 201 -8.95 -3.55 3.51
N ILE A 202 -9.95 -3.07 4.26
CA ILE A 202 -10.57 -1.76 4.09
C ILE A 202 -9.94 -0.81 5.12
N ASN A 203 -9.64 0.42 4.71
CA ASN A 203 -9.03 1.46 5.55
C ASN A 203 -7.73 1.00 6.25
N PRO A 204 -6.73 0.51 5.49
CA PRO A 204 -5.47 0.03 6.08
C PRO A 204 -4.73 1.15 6.82
N SER A 205 -4.19 0.80 8.00
CA SER A 205 -3.41 1.70 8.87
C SER A 205 -2.16 2.26 8.18
N ASP A 206 -1.57 1.45 7.31
CA ASP A 206 -0.36 1.71 6.55
C ASP A 206 -0.34 0.79 5.31
N GLU A 207 0.49 1.13 4.33
CA GLU A 207 0.57 0.42 3.04
C GLU A 207 0.98 -1.06 3.19
N GLY A 208 1.65 -1.43 4.29
CA GLY A 208 2.09 -2.80 4.55
C GLY A 208 1.04 -3.70 5.19
N GLN A 209 -0.10 -3.18 5.68
CA GLN A 209 -1.02 -3.97 6.51
C GLN A 209 -1.60 -5.20 5.79
N LEU A 210 -2.04 -5.04 4.53
CA LEU A 210 -2.54 -6.15 3.71
C LEU A 210 -1.48 -7.25 3.54
N ILE A 211 -0.21 -6.88 3.30
CA ILE A 211 0.90 -7.82 3.11
C ILE A 211 1.18 -8.59 4.40
N ARG A 212 1.13 -7.92 5.56
CA ARG A 212 1.25 -8.58 6.88
C ARG A 212 0.08 -9.54 7.13
N TYR A 213 -1.15 -9.10 6.87
CA TYR A 213 -2.34 -9.91 7.10
C TYR A 213 -2.41 -11.14 6.20
N GLN A 214 -2.04 -11.00 4.93
CA GLN A 214 -1.89 -12.12 4.00
C GLN A 214 -0.81 -13.11 4.46
N LYS A 215 0.35 -12.62 4.93
CA LYS A 215 1.42 -13.48 5.44
C LYS A 215 0.96 -14.31 6.64
N ILE A 216 0.38 -13.70 7.68
CA ILE A 216 -0.06 -14.46 8.86
C ILE A 216 -1.19 -15.44 8.52
N SER A 217 -2.05 -15.09 7.57
CA SER A 217 -3.12 -15.97 7.07
C SER A 217 -2.56 -17.19 6.31
N GLN A 218 -1.41 -17.07 5.65
CA GLN A 218 -0.69 -18.20 5.03
C GLN A 218 0.01 -19.11 6.05
N GLU A 219 0.24 -18.64 7.28
CA GLU A 219 0.99 -19.36 8.32
C GLU A 219 0.10 -20.14 9.32
N VAL A 220 -1.23 -19.96 9.28
CA VAL A 220 -2.17 -20.68 10.16
C VAL A 220 -2.63 -22.05 9.60
N LYS A 221 -3.08 -22.93 10.50
CA LYS A 221 -3.50 -24.30 10.19
C LYS A 221 -5.01 -24.48 10.04
N GLU A 222 -5.79 -23.54 10.58
CA GLU A 222 -7.25 -23.60 10.67
C GLU A 222 -7.86 -22.33 10.10
N ASN A 223 -9.02 -22.48 9.45
CA ASN A 223 -9.82 -21.37 8.93
C ASN A 223 -11.17 -21.46 9.63
N ILE A 224 -11.49 -20.46 10.44
CA ILE A 224 -12.61 -20.51 11.39
C ILE A 224 -13.75 -19.67 10.82
N ASP A 225 -14.93 -20.27 10.71
CA ASP A 225 -16.14 -19.58 10.27
C ASP A 225 -16.86 -18.87 11.44
N SER A 226 -17.64 -17.84 11.12
CA SER A 226 -18.39 -17.02 12.11
C SER A 226 -19.89 -17.31 12.15
N GLY A 227 -20.39 -18.26 11.36
CA GLY A 227 -21.73 -18.84 11.47
C GLY A 227 -22.86 -18.03 10.83
N ALA A 228 -23.55 -17.21 11.62
CA ALA A 228 -24.74 -16.48 11.18
C ALA A 228 -24.36 -15.07 10.66
N PRO A 229 -24.99 -14.56 9.58
CA PRO A 229 -24.62 -13.25 9.03
C PRO A 229 -24.81 -12.08 10.02
N THR A 230 -23.80 -11.22 10.11
CA THR A 230 -23.71 -10.06 11.03
C THR A 230 -22.96 -8.88 10.39
N GLY A 231 -23.13 -7.66 10.91
CA GLY A 231 -22.35 -6.48 10.48
C GLY A 231 -22.60 -5.96 9.05
N GLY A 232 -23.56 -6.55 8.32
CA GLY A 232 -23.96 -6.14 6.97
C GLY A 232 -25.32 -6.72 6.57
N THR A 233 -25.76 -6.47 5.33
CA THR A 233 -27.04 -6.96 4.80
C THR A 233 -26.83 -7.86 3.59
N VAL A 234 -27.40 -9.07 3.61
CA VAL A 234 -27.40 -9.98 2.44
C VAL A 234 -28.45 -9.54 1.43
N GLY A 235 -28.10 -9.54 0.15
CA GLY A 235 -28.98 -9.15 -0.96
C GLY A 235 -28.71 -9.97 -2.23
N GLN A 236 -29.29 -9.53 -3.35
CA GLN A 236 -28.99 -10.02 -4.70
C GLN A 236 -29.06 -8.89 -5.73
N ILE A 237 -28.30 -9.03 -6.81
CA ILE A 237 -28.41 -8.21 -8.02
C ILE A 237 -28.57 -9.12 -9.27
N PRO A 238 -29.19 -8.65 -10.36
CA PRO A 238 -29.15 -9.37 -11.64
C PRO A 238 -27.70 -9.53 -12.13
N LEU A 239 -27.37 -10.67 -12.74
CA LEU A 239 -26.02 -10.95 -13.26
C LEU A 239 -25.50 -9.88 -14.22
N ALA A 240 -26.39 -9.26 -15.00
CA ALA A 240 -26.06 -8.15 -15.92
C ALA A 240 -25.62 -6.84 -15.22
N GLN A 241 -25.65 -6.78 -13.89
CA GLN A 241 -25.17 -5.65 -13.06
C GLN A 241 -23.91 -6.00 -12.25
N ALA A 242 -23.44 -7.25 -12.30
CA ALA A 242 -22.26 -7.68 -11.57
C ALA A 242 -20.97 -7.35 -12.33
N LEU A 243 -19.89 -7.04 -11.59
CA LEU A 243 -18.61 -6.62 -12.16
C LEU A 243 -17.64 -7.76 -12.50
N PHE A 244 -18.19 -8.95 -12.80
CA PHE A 244 -17.42 -10.08 -13.31
C PHE A 244 -18.10 -10.68 -14.54
N ALA A 245 -17.30 -11.10 -15.52
CA ALA A 245 -17.82 -11.91 -16.61
C ALA A 245 -18.20 -13.31 -16.05
N PRO A 246 -19.42 -13.81 -16.27
CA PRO A 246 -19.73 -15.21 -15.99
C PRO A 246 -18.87 -16.12 -16.89
N ALA A 247 -18.61 -17.34 -16.43
CA ALA A 247 -18.02 -18.35 -17.30
C ALA A 247 -18.92 -18.55 -18.54
N PRO A 248 -18.34 -18.76 -19.74
CA PRO A 248 -19.14 -19.05 -20.93
C PRO A 248 -19.99 -20.31 -20.67
N PRO A 249 -21.26 -20.34 -21.13
CA PRO A 249 -22.15 -21.46 -20.86
C PRO A 249 -21.50 -22.74 -21.40
N LYS A 250 -21.35 -23.75 -20.53
CA LYS A 250 -20.79 -25.06 -20.87
C LYS A 250 -21.59 -25.63 -22.04
N LYS A 251 -20.99 -25.60 -23.25
CA LYS A 251 -21.61 -26.14 -24.45
C LYS A 251 -22.01 -27.60 -24.19
N ALA A 252 -23.19 -27.99 -24.63
CA ALA A 252 -23.47 -29.42 -24.80
C ALA A 252 -22.39 -30.00 -25.74
N LYS A 253 -21.87 -31.18 -25.40
CA LYS A 253 -20.64 -31.77 -25.98
C LYS A 253 -20.43 -31.41 -27.46
N GLY A 254 -19.28 -30.80 -27.74
CA GLY A 254 -18.89 -30.43 -29.09
C GLY A 254 -18.76 -31.65 -29.99
N THR A 255 -18.62 -31.42 -31.30
CA THR A 255 -18.27 -32.51 -32.20
C THR A 255 -16.86 -33.05 -31.87
N PRO A 256 -16.54 -34.32 -32.18
CA PRO A 256 -15.29 -34.94 -31.71
C PRO A 256 -13.98 -34.23 -32.11
N GLY A 257 -14.00 -33.37 -33.14
CA GLY A 257 -12.86 -32.51 -33.48
C GLY A 257 -12.74 -31.27 -32.58
N GLU A 258 -13.86 -30.64 -32.21
CA GLU A 258 -13.89 -29.49 -31.29
C GLU A 258 -13.43 -29.90 -29.88
N GLU A 259 -13.87 -31.06 -29.37
CA GLU A 259 -13.40 -31.57 -28.08
C GLU A 259 -11.89 -31.88 -28.09
N GLN A 260 -11.28 -32.21 -29.24
CA GLN A 260 -9.82 -32.39 -29.37
C GLN A 260 -9.08 -31.05 -29.40
N GLU A 261 -9.52 -30.09 -30.22
CA GLU A 261 -8.91 -28.76 -30.29
C GLU A 261 -8.98 -28.01 -28.95
N GLU A 262 -10.09 -28.14 -28.20
CA GLU A 262 -10.20 -27.55 -26.85
C GLU A 262 -9.25 -28.23 -25.86
N GLN A 263 -9.07 -29.55 -25.93
CA GLN A 263 -8.11 -30.29 -25.09
C GLN A 263 -6.65 -29.93 -25.41
N GLU A 264 -6.29 -29.78 -26.68
CA GLU A 264 -4.94 -29.37 -27.10
C GLU A 264 -4.64 -27.94 -26.70
N ASN A 265 -5.58 -26.99 -26.91
CA ASN A 265 -5.44 -25.62 -26.43
C ASN A 265 -5.33 -25.54 -24.90
N HIS A 266 -6.09 -26.34 -24.15
CA HIS A 266 -6.00 -26.39 -22.70
C HIS A 266 -4.68 -27.00 -22.19
N GLN A 267 -4.11 -27.99 -22.90
CA GLN A 267 -2.77 -28.51 -22.62
C GLN A 267 -1.69 -27.47 -22.95
N ARG A 268 -1.81 -26.75 -24.07
CA ARG A 268 -0.89 -25.67 -24.44
C ARG A 268 -0.91 -24.54 -23.41
N TRP A 269 -2.09 -24.07 -22.99
CA TRP A 269 -2.22 -23.04 -21.95
C TRP A 269 -1.56 -23.47 -20.63
N LYS A 270 -1.73 -24.74 -20.21
CA LYS A 270 -1.05 -25.30 -19.03
C LYS A 270 0.48 -25.30 -19.15
N GLN A 271 1.03 -25.50 -20.35
CA GLN A 271 2.47 -25.43 -20.59
C GLN A 271 2.97 -23.97 -20.58
N GLU A 272 2.19 -23.04 -21.15
CA GLU A 272 2.50 -21.61 -21.16
C GLU A 272 2.45 -21.00 -19.74
N GLU A 273 1.46 -21.35 -18.92
CA GLU A 273 1.41 -21.01 -17.49
C GLU A 273 2.64 -21.52 -16.72
N GLN A 274 3.03 -22.78 -16.92
CA GLN A 274 4.22 -23.34 -16.28
C GLN A 274 5.50 -22.63 -16.72
N GLY A 275 5.63 -22.29 -18.01
CA GLY A 275 6.73 -21.49 -18.55
C GLY A 275 6.78 -20.07 -17.99
N ASN A 276 5.63 -19.39 -17.90
CA ASN A 276 5.50 -18.06 -17.32
C ASN A 276 5.87 -18.06 -15.82
N HIS A 277 5.39 -19.06 -15.07
CA HIS A 277 5.73 -19.23 -13.65
C HIS A 277 7.22 -19.52 -13.42
N GLN A 278 7.88 -20.28 -14.32
CA GLN A 278 9.33 -20.48 -14.28
C GLN A 278 10.10 -19.20 -14.62
N ARG A 279 9.69 -18.45 -15.65
CA ARG A 279 10.28 -17.15 -16.01
C ARG A 279 10.17 -16.15 -14.86
N TRP A 280 8.99 -16.03 -14.24
CA TRP A 280 8.77 -15.13 -13.11
C TRP A 280 9.65 -15.47 -11.89
N LYS A 281 9.87 -16.78 -11.61
CA LYS A 281 10.81 -17.21 -10.57
C LYS A 281 12.25 -16.79 -10.87
N GLN A 282 12.70 -16.96 -12.11
CA GLN A 282 14.04 -16.54 -12.54
C GLN A 282 14.18 -15.01 -12.47
N GLU A 283 13.17 -14.26 -12.91
CA GLU A 283 13.15 -12.80 -12.88
C GLU A 283 13.19 -12.26 -11.44
N LYS A 284 12.40 -12.82 -10.52
CA LYS A 284 12.44 -12.46 -9.09
C LYS A 284 13.81 -12.72 -8.47
N GLN A 285 14.49 -13.81 -8.85
CA GLN A 285 15.85 -14.11 -8.39
C GLN A 285 16.87 -13.12 -8.98
N GLY A 286 16.80 -12.83 -10.29
CA GLY A 286 17.68 -11.88 -10.97
C GLY A 286 17.55 -10.45 -10.43
N ASN A 287 16.31 -9.96 -10.26
CA ASN A 287 16.04 -8.64 -9.68
C ASN A 287 16.53 -8.53 -8.23
N HIS A 288 16.40 -9.60 -7.42
CA HIS A 288 16.94 -9.64 -6.06
C HIS A 288 18.49 -9.65 -6.03
N GLN A 289 19.15 -10.30 -6.99
CA GLN A 289 20.60 -10.26 -7.13
C GLN A 289 21.10 -8.87 -7.58
N ARG A 290 20.44 -8.24 -8.57
CA ARG A 290 20.72 -6.87 -9.01
C ARG A 290 20.60 -5.87 -7.86
N TRP A 291 19.48 -5.89 -7.13
CA TRP A 291 19.26 -4.99 -5.99
C TRP A 291 20.34 -5.14 -4.90
N LYS A 292 20.82 -6.37 -4.65
CA LYS A 292 21.95 -6.63 -3.74
C LYS A 292 23.26 -6.00 -4.24
N GLN A 293 23.57 -6.15 -5.53
CA GLN A 293 24.77 -5.56 -6.14
C GLN A 293 24.72 -4.04 -6.15
N GLU A 294 23.58 -3.44 -6.50
CA GLU A 294 23.35 -1.98 -6.48
C GLU A 294 23.48 -1.42 -5.06
N THR A 295 22.88 -2.08 -4.06
CA THR A 295 23.00 -1.69 -2.64
C THR A 295 24.44 -1.75 -2.15
N GLN A 296 25.20 -2.78 -2.55
CA GLN A 296 26.63 -2.89 -2.21
C GLN A 296 27.49 -1.84 -2.92
N GLY A 297 27.26 -1.58 -4.22
CA GLY A 297 27.96 -0.57 -5.00
C GLY A 297 27.70 0.85 -4.49
N ASN A 298 26.45 1.17 -4.15
CA ASN A 298 26.08 2.46 -3.56
C ASN A 298 26.75 2.67 -2.19
N HIS A 299 26.81 1.63 -1.36
CA HIS A 299 27.52 1.69 -0.07
C HIS A 299 29.04 1.83 -0.21
N GLN A 300 29.64 1.25 -1.25
CA GLN A 300 31.06 1.46 -1.58
C GLN A 300 31.32 2.88 -2.08
N ARG A 301 30.48 3.42 -2.98
CA ARG A 301 30.60 4.79 -3.49
C ARG A 301 30.46 5.82 -2.37
N TRP A 302 29.45 5.68 -1.52
CA TRP A 302 29.25 6.59 -0.38
C TRP A 302 30.49 6.68 0.54
N LYS A 303 31.20 5.55 0.75
CA LYS A 303 32.47 5.52 1.50
C LYS A 303 33.64 6.20 0.78
N GLN A 304 33.64 6.20 -0.56
CA GLN A 304 34.64 6.92 -1.35
C GLN A 304 34.35 8.43 -1.31
N GLU A 305 33.09 8.82 -1.52
CA GLU A 305 32.62 10.21 -1.39
C GLU A 305 32.90 10.78 0.01
N GLU A 306 32.69 10.00 1.09
CA GLU A 306 33.03 10.39 2.47
C GLU A 306 34.54 10.66 2.65
N GLN A 307 35.40 9.79 2.08
CA GLN A 307 36.85 9.94 2.15
C GLN A 307 37.36 11.11 1.30
N GLU A 308 36.84 11.29 0.09
CA GLU A 308 37.22 12.36 -0.83
C GLU A 308 36.83 13.74 -0.27
N ASN A 309 35.61 13.88 0.27
CA ASN A 309 35.17 15.09 0.97
C ASN A 309 36.06 15.40 2.18
N HIS A 310 36.48 14.39 2.95
CA HIS A 310 37.38 14.59 4.10
C HIS A 310 38.81 15.02 3.70
N GLN A 311 39.30 14.60 2.52
CA GLN A 311 40.59 15.11 2.00
C GLN A 311 40.44 16.52 1.43
N ARG A 312 39.34 16.81 0.71
CA ARG A 312 39.04 18.15 0.17
C ARG A 312 38.97 19.20 1.28
N TRP A 313 38.27 18.90 2.37
CA TRP A 313 38.17 19.78 3.54
C TRP A 313 39.54 20.10 4.16
N LYS A 314 40.46 19.14 4.22
CA LYS A 314 41.84 19.38 4.71
C LYS A 314 42.67 20.25 3.77
N GLN A 315 42.46 20.11 2.46
CA GLN A 315 43.13 20.96 1.47
C GLN A 315 42.62 22.41 1.58
N GLU A 316 41.30 22.59 1.69
CA GLU A 316 40.68 23.89 1.95
C GLU A 316 41.18 24.51 3.27
N GLU A 317 41.31 23.74 4.36
CA GLU A 317 41.87 24.22 5.63
C GLU A 317 43.33 24.71 5.48
N GLN A 318 44.16 23.98 4.73
CA GLN A 318 45.56 24.35 4.46
C GLN A 318 45.69 25.56 3.54
N GLU A 319 44.85 25.66 2.50
CA GLU A 319 44.83 26.81 1.58
C GLU A 319 44.37 28.09 2.30
N ASN A 320 43.33 28.00 3.13
CA ASN A 320 42.86 29.11 3.95
C ASN A 320 43.94 29.59 4.94
N HIS A 321 44.71 28.67 5.55
CA HIS A 321 45.84 29.04 6.42
C HIS A 321 46.92 29.80 5.65
N GLN A 322 47.33 29.30 4.48
CA GLN A 322 48.35 29.94 3.65
C GLN A 322 47.91 31.33 3.14
N GLN A 323 46.63 31.50 2.81
CA GLN A 323 46.06 32.81 2.45
C GLN A 323 46.12 33.78 3.63
N ALA A 324 45.74 33.35 4.84
CA ALA A 324 45.81 34.18 6.04
C ALA A 324 47.25 34.62 6.38
N GLU A 325 48.24 33.73 6.19
CA GLU A 325 49.66 34.07 6.36
C GLU A 325 50.14 35.12 5.33
N GLN A 326 49.76 34.96 4.05
CA GLN A 326 50.07 35.93 2.99
C GLN A 326 49.42 37.29 3.24
N GLU A 327 48.15 37.32 3.68
CA GLU A 327 47.48 38.55 4.05
C GLU A 327 48.15 39.25 5.25
N ALA A 328 48.53 38.50 6.28
CA ALA A 328 49.22 39.03 7.45
C ALA A 328 50.57 39.65 7.07
N PHE A 329 51.34 38.98 6.20
CA PHE A 329 52.60 39.49 5.65
C PHE A 329 52.40 40.78 4.85
N HIS A 330 51.41 40.85 3.97
CA HIS A 330 51.08 42.07 3.22
C HIS A 330 50.56 43.20 4.12
N GLN A 331 49.80 42.90 5.18
CA GLN A 331 49.43 43.90 6.19
C GLN A 331 50.65 44.45 6.92
N GLN A 332 51.62 43.60 7.28
CA GLN A 332 52.86 44.02 7.93
C GLN A 332 53.71 44.92 7.01
N GLN A 333 53.83 44.58 5.72
CA GLN A 333 54.51 45.43 4.73
C GLN A 333 53.83 46.80 4.60
N ARG A 334 52.50 46.85 4.48
CA ARG A 334 51.74 48.12 4.39
C ARG A 334 51.97 49.00 5.63
N ARG A 335 51.92 48.42 6.84
CA ARG A 335 52.22 49.14 8.10
C ARG A 335 53.67 49.66 8.14
N GLY A 336 54.63 48.86 7.67
CA GLY A 336 56.04 49.25 7.59
C GLY A 336 56.35 50.37 6.60
N ALA A 337 55.53 50.54 5.55
CA ALA A 337 55.63 51.66 4.62
C ALA A 337 55.13 52.99 5.22
N HIS A 338 53.99 52.96 5.92
CA HIS A 338 53.41 54.14 6.58
C HIS A 338 54.23 54.67 7.78
N HIS A 339 55.22 53.92 8.28
CA HIS A 339 56.14 54.36 9.34
C HIS A 339 57.45 54.97 8.80
N ARG A 340 57.53 55.29 7.50
CA ARG A 340 58.71 55.91 6.85
C ARG A 340 58.37 57.24 6.14
N GLN A 341 57.29 57.89 6.56
CA GLN A 341 56.88 59.25 6.17
C GLN A 341 56.77 60.11 7.44
#